data_AF-A0A2W6TYG3-F1
#
_entry.id   AF-A0A2W6TYG3-F1
#
_cell.length_a   1.000
_cell.length_b   1.000
_cell.length_c   1.000
_cell.angle_alpha   90.00
_cell.angle_beta   90.00
_cell.angle_gamma   90.00
#
_symmetry.space_group_name_H-M   'P 1'
#
loop_
_entity.id
_entity.type
_entity.pdbx_description
1 polymer ?
#
loop_
_entity_poly.entity_id
_entity_poly.type
_entity_poly.pdbx_seq_one_letter_code
_entity_poly.pdbx_strand_id
1 'polypeptide(L)'
;MTTSPPPATPAASRWRLQRPGKRGQRWLIAVAAVLIAILALILLWDWNWFKGPLERAVQARTGRALQIGNLDVDLGRTTTVRGDDIRFANASWAKQPQMASADRVELDIRIWPLLRGSVQIPEIRLSHPEVLLQTAPSKGEPGNWDFLGDGGGEPPQLKRLHITDGKLHFLDEPGRTKVDVTVHSGTPKQVDAAPPVLIEGKGRWQGAAFTLKGGTESPLELSNSEHPFRIHLDARAGATHAIASGTLTNPFQFQVFDLQFQLSGQDLE
;
A
#
# COMPACT_ATOMS: atom_id res chain seq x y z
N MET A 1 -15.95 -90.03 -35.77
CA MET A 1 -14.81 -89.11 -36.01
C MET A 1 -15.39 -87.75 -36.34
N THR A 2 -15.32 -86.80 -35.42
CA THR A 2 -15.76 -85.41 -35.58
C THR A 2 -14.51 -84.53 -35.42
N THR A 3 -14.05 -83.90 -36.49
CA THR A 3 -12.89 -82.99 -36.47
C THR A 3 -13.38 -81.55 -36.36
N SER A 4 -13.11 -80.92 -35.24
CA SER A 4 -13.32 -79.48 -35.00
C SER A 4 -12.44 -78.61 -35.91
N PRO A 5 -12.92 -77.45 -36.40
CA PRO A 5 -12.06 -76.50 -37.11
C PRO A 5 -11.18 -75.70 -36.12
N PRO A 6 -10.01 -75.22 -36.55
CA PRO A 6 -9.06 -74.51 -35.68
C PRO A 6 -9.51 -73.07 -35.37
N PRO A 7 -9.06 -72.48 -34.25
CA PRO A 7 -9.44 -71.12 -33.86
C PRO A 7 -8.77 -70.06 -34.76
N ALA A 8 -9.55 -69.07 -35.17
CA ALA A 8 -9.05 -67.92 -35.93
C ALA A 8 -8.20 -66.99 -35.04
N THR A 9 -6.99 -66.69 -35.49
CA THR A 9 -6.08 -65.73 -34.85
C THR A 9 -6.63 -64.30 -34.98
N PRO A 10 -6.66 -63.48 -33.91
CA PRO A 10 -7.09 -62.09 -34.04
C PRO A 10 -6.02 -61.28 -34.78
N ALA A 11 -6.41 -60.64 -35.88
CA ALA A 11 -5.55 -59.74 -36.64
C ALA A 11 -5.18 -58.52 -35.78
N ALA A 12 -3.87 -58.31 -35.59
CA ALA A 12 -3.35 -57.15 -34.86
C ALA A 12 -3.80 -55.84 -35.53
N SER A 13 -4.60 -55.03 -34.83
CA SER A 13 -4.99 -53.70 -35.32
C SER A 13 -3.76 -52.80 -35.31
N ARG A 14 -3.20 -52.59 -36.50
CA ARG A 14 -2.16 -51.58 -36.72
C ARG A 14 -2.83 -50.22 -36.69
N TRP A 15 -2.72 -49.52 -35.56
CA TRP A 15 -3.10 -48.12 -35.42
C TRP A 15 -2.29 -47.28 -36.42
N ARG A 16 -2.84 -47.07 -37.62
CA ARG A 16 -2.28 -46.13 -38.58
C ARG A 16 -2.59 -44.73 -38.07
N LEU A 17 -1.56 -44.03 -37.59
CA LEU A 17 -1.61 -42.57 -37.44
C LEU A 17 -1.91 -41.97 -38.83
N GLN A 18 -3.18 -41.66 -39.08
CA GLN A 18 -3.58 -40.92 -40.27
C GLN A 18 -2.96 -39.54 -40.16
N ARG A 19 -2.07 -39.20 -41.12
CA ARG A 19 -1.50 -37.85 -41.22
C ARG A 19 -2.68 -36.86 -41.36
N PRO A 20 -2.81 -35.87 -40.46
CA PRO A 20 -3.93 -34.93 -40.51
C PRO A 20 -3.94 -34.20 -41.86
N GLY A 21 -5.10 -34.13 -42.52
CA GLY A 21 -5.24 -33.47 -43.83
C GLY A 21 -4.82 -31.99 -43.79
N LYS A 22 -4.66 -31.33 -44.96
CA LYS A 22 -4.16 -29.95 -45.09
C LYS A 22 -4.86 -28.91 -44.18
N ARG A 23 -6.12 -29.13 -43.80
CA ARG A 23 -6.87 -28.29 -42.82
C ARG A 23 -6.48 -28.56 -41.36
N GLY A 24 -6.22 -29.82 -40.99
CA GLY A 24 -5.73 -30.20 -39.66
C GLY A 24 -4.30 -29.73 -39.41
N GLN A 25 -3.46 -29.73 -40.45
CA GLN A 25 -2.10 -29.17 -40.37
C GLN A 25 -2.11 -27.65 -40.12
N ARG A 26 -3.05 -26.91 -40.70
CA ARG A 26 -3.22 -25.46 -40.43
C ARG A 26 -3.66 -25.18 -38.99
N TRP A 27 -4.56 -25.99 -38.44
CA TRP A 27 -4.95 -25.89 -37.04
C TRP A 27 -3.81 -26.24 -36.09
N LEU A 28 -3.02 -27.28 -36.39
CA LEU A 28 -1.83 -27.61 -35.62
C LEU A 28 -0.78 -26.49 -35.65
N ILE A 29 -0.57 -25.84 -36.81
CA ILE A 29 0.31 -24.67 -36.91
C ILE A 29 -0.24 -23.50 -36.12
N ALA A 30 -1.54 -23.22 -36.17
CA ALA A 30 -2.16 -22.16 -35.39
C ALA A 30 -2.02 -22.39 -33.88
N VAL A 31 -2.28 -23.62 -33.41
CA VAL A 31 -2.10 -24.00 -32.00
C VAL A 31 -0.63 -23.90 -31.60
N ALA A 32 0.30 -24.40 -32.43
CA ALA A 32 1.73 -24.28 -32.17
C ALA A 32 2.18 -22.82 -32.11
N ALA A 33 1.69 -21.96 -33.01
CA ALA A 33 1.99 -20.54 -33.02
C ALA A 33 1.46 -19.84 -31.75
N VAL A 34 0.24 -20.18 -31.31
CA VAL A 34 -0.33 -19.68 -30.05
C VAL A 34 0.50 -20.14 -28.85
N LEU A 35 0.90 -21.42 -28.80
CA LEU A 35 1.75 -21.93 -27.73
C LEU A 35 3.13 -21.25 -27.70
N ILE A 36 3.75 -21.02 -28.86
CA ILE A 36 5.01 -20.28 -28.96
C ILE A 36 4.81 -18.83 -28.51
N ALA A 37 3.71 -18.19 -28.89
CA ALA A 37 3.40 -16.83 -28.44
C ALA A 37 3.18 -16.75 -26.92
N ILE A 38 2.49 -17.73 -26.32
CA ILE A 38 2.31 -17.82 -24.86
C ILE A 38 3.65 -18.08 -24.16
N LEU A 39 4.47 -19.00 -24.70
CA LEU A 39 5.80 -19.28 -24.15
C LEU A 39 6.70 -18.05 -24.21
N ALA A 40 6.69 -17.33 -25.33
CA ALA A 40 7.39 -16.06 -25.49
C ALA A 40 6.87 -15.03 -24.47
N LEU A 41 5.55 -14.90 -24.30
CA LEU A 41 4.95 -13.99 -23.31
C LEU A 41 5.41 -14.31 -21.88
N ILE A 42 5.47 -15.59 -21.51
CA ILE A 42 5.94 -16.01 -20.18
C ILE A 42 7.43 -15.71 -20.00
N LEU A 43 8.25 -15.98 -21.02
CA LEU A 43 9.70 -15.74 -20.99
C LEU A 43 10.07 -14.25 -20.97
N LEU A 44 9.26 -13.42 -21.63
CA LEU A 44 9.47 -11.97 -21.76
C LEU A 44 8.61 -11.16 -20.77
N TRP A 45 7.93 -11.82 -19.83
CA TRP A 45 7.01 -11.17 -18.91
C TRP A 45 7.75 -10.19 -18.00
N ASP A 46 7.33 -8.92 -18.02
CA ASP A 46 7.87 -7.87 -17.15
C ASP A 46 6.74 -7.00 -16.58
N TRP A 47 6.65 -6.94 -15.25
CA TRP A 47 5.69 -6.10 -14.53
C TRP A 47 5.89 -4.62 -14.80
N ASN A 48 7.08 -4.21 -15.24
CA ASN A 48 7.38 -2.84 -15.59
C ASN A 48 6.53 -2.30 -16.75
N TRP A 49 5.91 -3.15 -17.56
CA TRP A 49 4.96 -2.73 -18.61
C TRP A 49 3.71 -2.05 -18.04
N PHE A 50 3.36 -2.32 -16.77
CA PHE A 50 2.21 -1.73 -16.10
C PHE A 50 2.49 -0.37 -15.46
N LYS A 51 3.76 0.05 -15.33
CA LYS A 51 4.13 1.35 -14.75
C LYS A 51 3.49 2.51 -15.51
N GLY A 52 3.73 2.60 -16.82
CA GLY A 52 3.22 3.70 -17.65
C GLY A 52 1.68 3.83 -17.63
N PRO A 53 0.91 2.75 -17.76
CA PRO A 53 -0.55 2.79 -17.54
C PRO A 53 -0.94 3.26 -16.14
N LEU A 54 -0.28 2.75 -15.09
CA LEU A 54 -0.58 3.09 -13.70
C LEU A 54 -0.29 4.56 -13.39
N GLU A 55 0.89 5.06 -13.77
CA GLU A 55 1.31 6.45 -13.60
C GLU A 55 0.32 7.41 -14.27
N ARG A 56 -0.10 7.10 -15.51
CA ARG A 56 -1.11 7.88 -16.24
C ARG A 56 -2.48 7.84 -15.57
N ALA A 57 -2.90 6.68 -15.05
CA ALA A 57 -4.18 6.56 -14.36
C ALA A 57 -4.19 7.39 -13.07
N VAL A 58 -3.09 7.38 -12.31
CA VAL A 58 -2.93 8.21 -11.11
C VAL A 58 -2.89 9.69 -11.48
N GLN A 59 -2.17 10.06 -12.54
CA GLN A 59 -2.13 11.44 -13.03
C GLN A 59 -3.49 11.93 -13.52
N ALA A 60 -4.27 11.09 -14.20
CA ALA A 60 -5.61 11.45 -14.65
C ALA A 60 -6.59 11.69 -13.50
N ARG A 61 -6.41 11.00 -12.36
CA ARG A 61 -7.28 11.14 -11.18
C ARG A 61 -6.84 12.25 -10.24
N THR A 62 -5.54 12.40 -10.02
CA THR A 62 -4.97 13.32 -9.04
C THR A 62 -4.51 14.64 -9.66
N GLY A 63 -4.36 14.69 -10.98
CA GLY A 63 -3.73 15.80 -11.71
C GLY A 63 -2.21 15.84 -11.57
N ARG A 64 -1.58 14.88 -10.90
CA ARG A 64 -0.14 14.92 -10.54
C ARG A 64 0.60 13.69 -11.04
N ALA A 65 1.84 13.91 -11.48
CA ALA A 65 2.69 12.83 -11.97
C ALA A 65 3.11 11.91 -10.81
N LEU A 66 2.87 10.61 -10.98
CA LEU A 66 3.50 9.56 -10.20
C LEU A 66 4.64 8.97 -11.05
N GLN A 67 5.79 8.73 -10.43
CA GLN A 67 6.91 8.04 -11.03
C GLN A 67 7.25 6.81 -10.20
N ILE A 68 7.43 5.68 -10.87
CA ILE A 68 7.78 4.40 -10.27
C ILE A 68 9.06 3.91 -10.95
N GLY A 69 10.14 3.76 -10.19
CA GLY A 69 11.41 3.26 -10.72
C GLY A 69 11.28 1.83 -11.22
N ASN A 70 10.94 0.91 -10.32
CA ASN A 70 10.72 -0.50 -10.63
C ASN A 70 9.40 -0.97 -10.03
N LEU A 71 8.67 -1.79 -10.78
CA LEU A 71 7.45 -2.44 -10.33
C LEU A 71 7.63 -3.94 -10.45
N ASP A 72 7.38 -4.65 -9.36
CA ASP A 72 7.45 -6.10 -9.28
C ASP A 72 6.23 -6.64 -8.56
N VAL A 73 5.77 -7.82 -8.94
CA VAL A 73 4.60 -8.45 -8.34
C VAL A 73 4.87 -9.93 -8.11
N ASP A 74 4.88 -10.28 -6.83
CA ASP A 74 5.03 -11.66 -6.38
C ASP A 74 3.65 -12.30 -6.30
N LEU A 75 3.35 -13.17 -7.28
CA LEU A 75 2.10 -13.93 -7.33
C LEU A 75 2.18 -15.16 -6.39
N GLY A 76 1.85 -14.95 -5.12
CA GLY A 76 1.74 -16.00 -4.09
C GLY A 76 0.31 -16.31 -3.66
N ARG A 77 0.14 -16.95 -2.49
CA ARG A 77 -1.18 -17.08 -1.83
C ARG A 77 -1.78 -15.72 -1.49
N THR A 78 -0.91 -14.79 -1.13
CA THR A 78 -1.15 -13.35 -1.08
C THR A 78 -0.31 -12.75 -2.20
N THR A 79 -0.87 -11.83 -2.97
CA THR A 79 -0.14 -11.13 -4.03
C THR A 79 0.55 -9.93 -3.42
N THR A 80 1.87 -9.88 -3.48
CA THR A 80 2.65 -8.75 -2.98
C THR A 80 3.05 -7.88 -4.16
N VAL A 81 2.58 -6.64 -4.18
CA VAL A 81 2.95 -5.63 -5.18
C VAL A 81 4.06 -4.77 -4.58
N ARG A 82 5.23 -4.77 -5.22
CA ARG A 82 6.42 -4.03 -4.79
C ARG A 82 6.72 -2.93 -5.80
N GLY A 83 6.80 -1.70 -5.32
CA GLY A 83 7.26 -0.55 -6.09
C GLY A 83 8.52 0.05 -5.46
N ASP A 84 9.59 0.20 -6.24
CA ASP A 84 10.83 0.84 -5.82
C ASP A 84 10.96 2.26 -6.43
N ASP A 85 11.64 3.15 -5.71
CA ASP A 85 11.89 4.56 -6.09
C ASP A 85 10.60 5.27 -6.49
N ILE A 86 9.64 5.31 -5.56
CA ILE A 86 8.36 5.96 -5.76
C ILE A 86 8.52 7.45 -5.54
N ARG A 87 8.09 8.26 -6.50
CA ARG A 87 8.05 9.72 -6.37
C ARG A 87 6.71 10.26 -6.87
N PHE A 88 6.07 11.07 -6.04
CA PHE A 88 4.81 11.70 -6.33
C PHE A 88 4.99 13.22 -6.38
N ALA A 89 4.59 13.82 -7.49
CA ALA A 89 4.74 15.24 -7.73
C ALA A 89 3.90 16.06 -6.74
N ASN A 90 4.41 17.24 -6.40
CA ASN A 90 3.69 18.20 -5.57
C ASN A 90 2.66 19.00 -6.37
N ALA A 91 1.87 19.83 -5.68
CA ALA A 91 1.01 20.81 -6.32
C ALA A 91 1.83 21.79 -7.17
N SER A 92 1.24 22.32 -8.25
CA SER A 92 1.92 23.22 -9.19
C SER A 92 2.42 24.53 -8.54
N TRP A 93 1.80 24.96 -7.45
CA TRP A 93 2.18 26.14 -6.68
C TRP A 93 3.31 25.87 -5.67
N ALA A 94 3.63 24.61 -5.38
CA ALA A 94 4.59 24.26 -4.35
C ALA A 94 6.03 24.48 -4.81
N LYS A 95 6.89 24.94 -3.88
CA LYS A 95 8.32 25.19 -4.16
C LYS A 95 9.11 23.89 -4.30
N GLN A 96 8.79 22.86 -3.51
CA GLN A 96 9.40 21.54 -3.68
C GLN A 96 8.70 20.76 -4.80
N PRO A 97 9.47 20.09 -5.68
CA PRO A 97 8.89 19.36 -6.80
C PRO A 97 8.12 18.10 -6.39
N GLN A 98 8.44 17.52 -5.23
CA GLN A 98 7.91 16.24 -4.77
C GLN A 98 7.09 16.45 -3.49
N MET A 99 5.89 15.87 -3.45
CA MET A 99 5.06 15.83 -2.24
C MET A 99 5.34 14.56 -1.44
N ALA A 100 5.55 13.43 -2.10
CA ALA A 100 5.83 12.19 -1.42
C ALA A 100 6.89 11.39 -2.18
N SER A 101 7.76 10.73 -1.43
CA SER A 101 8.73 9.79 -1.96
C SER A 101 8.86 8.58 -1.03
N ALA A 102 9.25 7.45 -1.57
CA ALA A 102 9.59 6.28 -0.79
C ALA A 102 10.58 5.41 -1.58
N ASP A 103 11.57 4.85 -0.89
CA ASP A 103 12.53 3.94 -1.51
C ASP A 103 11.84 2.67 -1.97
N ARG A 104 10.92 2.16 -1.14
CA ARG A 104 10.14 0.96 -1.43
C ARG A 104 8.77 1.00 -0.78
N VAL A 105 7.76 0.62 -1.55
CA VAL A 105 6.38 0.39 -1.11
C VAL A 105 6.01 -1.05 -1.44
N GLU A 106 5.65 -1.83 -0.43
CA GLU A 106 5.11 -3.19 -0.61
C GLU A 106 3.67 -3.23 -0.11
N LEU A 107 2.78 -3.70 -0.97
CA LEU A 107 1.37 -3.81 -0.72
C LEU A 107 0.94 -5.26 -0.88
N ASP A 108 0.52 -5.87 0.22
CA ASP A 108 -0.07 -7.20 0.19
C ASP A 108 -1.55 -7.10 -0.14
N ILE A 109 -1.99 -7.85 -1.13
CA ILE A 109 -3.36 -7.86 -1.63
C ILE A 109 -3.85 -9.29 -1.74
N ARG A 110 -5.07 -9.53 -1.25
CA ARG A 110 -5.76 -10.80 -1.49
C ARG A 110 -6.61 -10.69 -2.76
N ILE A 111 -6.21 -11.38 -3.82
CA ILE A 111 -6.92 -11.34 -5.11
C ILE A 111 -8.27 -12.06 -5.05
N TRP A 112 -8.38 -13.18 -4.34
CA TRP A 112 -9.64 -13.94 -4.28
C TRP A 112 -10.82 -13.15 -3.65
N PRO A 113 -10.65 -12.47 -2.51
CA PRO A 113 -11.68 -11.61 -1.95
C PRO A 113 -11.97 -10.37 -2.82
N LEU A 114 -10.97 -9.85 -3.56
CA LEU A 114 -11.17 -8.74 -4.49
C LEU A 114 -12.17 -9.09 -5.60
N LEU A 115 -12.09 -10.31 -6.15
CA LEU A 115 -13.04 -10.79 -7.15
C LEU A 115 -14.47 -10.91 -6.61
N ARG A 116 -14.63 -10.97 -5.28
CA ARG A 116 -15.93 -10.98 -4.59
C ARG A 116 -16.34 -9.58 -4.10
N GLY A 117 -15.60 -8.53 -4.45
CA GLY A 117 -15.89 -7.15 -4.07
C GLY A 117 -15.35 -6.72 -2.70
N SER A 118 -14.57 -7.56 -2.01
CA SER A 118 -13.98 -7.21 -0.71
C SER A 118 -12.50 -6.85 -0.85
N VAL A 119 -12.18 -5.57 -0.68
CA VAL A 119 -10.81 -5.06 -0.71
C VAL A 119 -10.17 -5.28 0.65
N GLN A 120 -9.32 -6.30 0.72
CA GLN A 120 -8.54 -6.62 1.91
C GLN A 120 -7.07 -6.31 1.63
N ILE A 121 -6.48 -5.46 2.47
CA ILE A 121 -5.06 -5.10 2.43
C ILE A 121 -4.42 -5.63 3.73
N PRO A 122 -3.89 -6.87 3.73
CA PRO A 122 -3.29 -7.45 4.92
C PRO A 122 -2.14 -6.62 5.49
N GLU A 123 -1.26 -6.12 4.65
CA GLU A 123 -0.04 -5.43 5.11
C GLU A 123 0.40 -4.38 4.10
N ILE A 124 0.81 -3.23 4.62
CA ILE A 124 1.53 -2.20 3.89
C ILE A 124 2.90 -2.03 4.54
N ARG A 125 3.96 -2.14 3.75
CA ARG A 125 5.34 -1.90 4.18
C ARG A 125 5.90 -0.72 3.42
N LEU A 126 6.32 0.31 4.15
CA LEU A 126 6.91 1.51 3.61
C LEU A 126 8.36 1.61 4.11
N SER A 127 9.30 1.75 3.18
CA SER A 127 10.72 1.95 3.51
C SER A 127 11.14 3.36 3.15
N HIS A 128 11.64 4.09 4.15
CA HIS A 128 11.99 5.50 4.09
C HIS A 128 10.93 6.38 3.41
N PRO A 129 9.63 6.29 3.79
CA PRO A 129 8.64 7.18 3.21
C PRO A 129 8.88 8.61 3.69
N GLU A 130 9.02 9.55 2.77
CA GLU A 130 9.09 10.98 3.04
C GLU A 130 7.84 11.65 2.45
N VAL A 131 7.07 12.33 3.30
CA VAL A 131 5.85 13.03 2.89
C VAL A 131 5.96 14.49 3.29
N LEU A 132 5.63 15.38 2.37
CA LEU A 132 5.64 16.81 2.52
C LEU A 132 4.21 17.34 2.36
N LEU A 133 3.59 17.70 3.47
CA LEU A 133 2.27 18.32 3.51
C LEU A 133 2.43 19.83 3.64
N GLN A 134 1.81 20.58 2.73
CA GLN A 134 1.92 22.04 2.69
C GLN A 134 0.56 22.68 2.54
N THR A 135 0.28 23.72 3.33
CA THR A 135 -0.85 24.61 3.06
C THR A 135 -0.51 25.52 1.88
N ALA A 136 -1.53 25.87 1.10
CA ALA A 136 -1.34 26.82 0.02
C ALA A 136 -0.99 28.21 0.60
N PRO A 137 -0.09 28.97 -0.05
CA PRO A 137 0.27 30.32 0.39
C PRO A 137 -0.90 31.31 0.25
N SER A 138 -1.86 31.03 -0.64
CA SER A 138 -3.07 31.83 -0.86
C SER A 138 -4.19 31.43 0.11
N LYS A 139 -4.85 32.40 0.75
CA LYS A 139 -6.05 32.13 1.56
C LYS A 139 -7.16 31.56 0.68
N GLY A 140 -7.62 30.35 1.00
CA GLY A 140 -8.74 29.68 0.34
C GLY A 140 -8.36 28.67 -0.74
N GLU A 141 -7.06 28.54 -1.06
CA GLU A 141 -6.59 27.40 -1.85
C GLU A 141 -6.37 26.19 -0.93
N PRO A 142 -6.76 24.99 -1.38
CA PRO A 142 -6.60 23.81 -0.57
C PRO A 142 -5.14 23.38 -0.46
N GLY A 143 -4.80 22.73 0.65
CA GLY A 143 -3.47 22.18 0.88
C GLY A 143 -3.10 21.15 -0.19
N ASN A 144 -1.81 20.85 -0.30
CA ASN A 144 -1.35 19.90 -1.32
C ASN A 144 -1.91 18.49 -1.13
N TRP A 145 -2.55 18.12 -0.01
CA TRP A 145 -3.18 16.82 0.22
C TRP A 145 -4.65 16.72 -0.27
N ASP A 146 -5.28 17.82 -0.63
CA ASP A 146 -6.73 17.86 -0.85
C ASP A 146 -7.23 17.17 -2.13
N PHE A 147 -6.31 16.63 -2.94
CA PHE A 147 -6.65 15.77 -4.07
C PHE A 147 -7.20 14.39 -3.66
N LEU A 148 -7.09 14.03 -2.38
CA LEU A 148 -7.49 12.71 -1.88
C LEU A 148 -9.01 12.49 -1.90
N GLY A 149 -9.81 13.55 -2.00
CA GLY A 149 -11.27 13.50 -2.15
C GLY A 149 -12.00 12.80 -1.01
N ASP A 150 -13.31 13.05 -0.92
CA ASP A 150 -14.18 12.33 0.02
C ASP A 150 -14.50 10.95 -0.59
N GLY A 151 -13.64 9.97 -0.35
CA GLY A 151 -13.79 8.62 -0.86
C GLY A 151 -15.08 7.96 -0.37
N GLY A 152 -16.17 8.09 -1.12
CA GLY A 152 -17.51 7.55 -0.82
C GLY A 152 -17.64 6.01 -0.92
N GLY A 153 -16.55 5.28 -0.68
CA GLY A 153 -16.51 3.82 -0.62
C GLY A 153 -16.24 3.32 0.80
N GLU A 154 -16.56 2.06 1.06
CA GLU A 154 -16.19 1.43 2.32
C GLU A 154 -14.65 1.43 2.44
N PRO A 155 -14.08 1.99 3.53
CA PRO A 155 -12.63 2.11 3.65
C PRO A 155 -11.99 0.72 3.60
N PRO A 156 -10.89 0.55 2.83
CA PRO A 156 -10.25 -0.74 2.72
C PRO A 156 -9.80 -1.22 4.11
N GLN A 157 -10.01 -2.50 4.39
CA GLN A 157 -9.56 -3.08 5.66
C GLN A 157 -8.05 -3.28 5.60
N LEU A 158 -7.32 -2.30 6.13
CA LEU A 158 -5.90 -2.40 6.38
C LEU A 158 -5.69 -3.13 7.71
N LYS A 159 -4.90 -4.21 7.73
CA LYS A 159 -4.64 -4.95 8.98
C LYS A 159 -3.35 -4.54 9.66
N ARG A 160 -2.27 -4.36 8.89
CA ARG A 160 -0.94 -4.07 9.42
C ARG A 160 -0.27 -2.97 8.61
N LEU A 161 0.43 -2.08 9.30
CA LEU A 161 1.25 -1.02 8.71
C LEU A 161 2.65 -1.10 9.30
N HIS A 162 3.64 -1.29 8.45
CA HIS A 162 5.05 -1.28 8.81
C HIS A 162 5.73 -0.11 8.12
N ILE A 163 6.40 0.73 8.90
CA ILE A 163 7.11 1.92 8.43
C ILE A 163 8.55 1.83 8.93
N THR A 164 9.50 1.77 8.01
CA THR A 164 10.93 1.86 8.30
C THR A 164 11.37 3.30 8.07
N ASP A 165 11.75 4.01 9.13
CA ASP A 165 12.34 5.35 9.08
C ASP A 165 11.58 6.37 8.22
N GLY A 166 10.28 6.51 8.48
CA GLY A 166 9.42 7.48 7.82
C GLY A 166 9.62 8.91 8.32
N LYS A 167 9.41 9.87 7.43
CA LYS A 167 9.46 11.32 7.69
C LYS A 167 8.24 12.01 7.12
N LEU A 168 7.65 12.88 7.90
CA LEU A 168 6.52 13.72 7.54
C LEU A 168 6.91 15.17 7.85
N HIS A 169 6.92 16.00 6.82
CA HIS A 169 7.20 17.42 6.89
C HIS A 169 5.89 18.17 6.68
N PHE A 170 5.41 18.85 7.71
CA PHE A 170 4.25 19.73 7.62
C PHE A 170 4.72 21.19 7.59
N LEU A 171 4.31 21.93 6.56
CA LEU A 171 4.64 23.34 6.37
C LEU A 171 3.38 24.16 6.18
N ASP A 172 3.18 25.12 7.07
CA ASP A 172 2.12 26.10 6.99
C ASP A 172 2.71 27.50 7.16
N GLU A 173 3.01 28.15 6.03
CA GLU A 173 3.57 29.51 6.00
C GLU A 173 2.59 30.52 6.63
N PRO A 174 1.28 30.55 6.29
CA PRO A 174 0.30 31.43 6.92
C PRO A 174 0.20 31.29 8.44
N GLY A 175 0.15 30.06 8.96
CA GLY A 175 0.06 29.79 10.41
C GLY A 175 1.40 29.69 11.12
N ARG A 176 2.52 30.05 10.47
CA ARG A 176 3.89 30.00 11.03
C ARG A 176 4.23 28.66 11.68
N THR A 177 3.77 27.59 11.06
CA THR A 177 3.91 26.22 11.58
C THR A 177 4.80 25.42 10.65
N LYS A 178 5.84 24.82 11.22
CA LYS A 178 6.75 23.89 10.54
C LYS A 178 6.99 22.72 11.49
N VAL A 179 6.51 21.55 11.14
CA VAL A 179 6.65 20.36 11.98
C VAL A 179 7.30 19.25 11.17
N ASP A 180 8.40 18.74 11.69
CA ASP A 180 9.08 17.57 11.16
C ASP A 180 8.77 16.40 12.09
N VAL A 181 8.11 15.36 11.59
CA VAL A 181 7.71 14.17 12.33
C VAL A 181 8.42 12.97 11.74
N THR A 182 9.12 12.21 12.56
CA THR A 182 9.68 10.91 12.21
C THR A 182 8.81 9.80 12.77
N VAL A 183 8.56 8.78 11.96
CA VAL A 183 7.72 7.64 12.31
C VAL A 183 8.49 6.36 12.03
N HIS A 184 8.56 5.47 13.00
CA HIS A 184 9.25 4.19 12.87
C HIS A 184 8.46 3.09 13.56
N SER A 185 8.35 1.95 12.90
CA SER A 185 7.82 0.72 13.49
C SER A 185 8.89 0.07 14.35
N GLY A 186 8.55 -0.24 15.60
CA GLY A 186 9.39 -1.01 16.49
C GLY A 186 9.37 -2.50 16.18
N THR A 187 10.09 -3.29 16.97
CA THR A 187 10.12 -4.75 16.79
C THR A 187 8.80 -5.38 17.27
N PRO A 188 8.16 -6.25 16.48
CA PRO A 188 7.01 -7.02 16.92
C PRO A 188 7.34 -7.88 18.15
N LYS A 189 6.40 -7.96 19.11
CA LYS A 189 6.56 -8.83 20.29
C LYS A 189 6.40 -10.32 19.94
N GLN A 190 5.74 -10.64 18.81
CA GLN A 190 5.53 -12.01 18.30
C GLN A 190 5.59 -12.00 16.76
N VAL A 191 5.84 -13.16 16.15
CA VAL A 191 6.02 -13.32 14.68
C VAL A 191 4.81 -12.83 13.88
N ASP A 192 3.60 -13.00 14.41
CA ASP A 192 2.36 -12.58 13.73
C ASP A 192 1.78 -11.27 14.25
N ALA A 193 2.36 -10.69 15.31
CA ALA A 193 1.86 -9.44 15.89
C ALA A 193 2.28 -8.24 15.03
N ALA A 194 1.41 -7.24 14.93
CA ALA A 194 1.79 -5.95 14.35
C ALA A 194 2.91 -5.27 15.19
N PRO A 195 3.80 -4.47 14.57
CA PRO A 195 4.79 -3.70 15.31
C PRO A 195 4.11 -2.54 16.08
N PRO A 196 4.68 -2.11 17.22
CA PRO A 196 4.33 -0.81 17.78
C PRO A 196 4.83 0.30 16.85
N VAL A 197 4.14 1.43 16.81
CA VAL A 197 4.58 2.62 16.05
C VAL A 197 5.09 3.67 17.01
N LEU A 198 6.29 4.17 16.77
CA LEU A 198 6.93 5.24 17.51
C LEU A 198 6.94 6.49 16.65
N ILE A 199 6.64 7.62 17.28
CA ILE A 199 6.51 8.92 16.64
C ILE A 199 7.33 9.92 17.44
N GLU A 200 8.21 10.63 16.76
CA GLU A 200 8.90 11.79 17.32
C GLU A 200 8.72 12.98 16.38
N GLY A 201 8.30 14.12 16.91
CA GLY A 201 8.09 15.35 16.17
C GLY A 201 8.88 16.50 16.76
N LYS A 202 9.33 17.43 15.92
CA LYS A 202 9.98 18.66 16.34
C LYS A 202 9.68 19.79 15.36
N GLY A 203 9.83 21.03 15.82
CA GLY A 203 9.78 22.18 14.92
C GLY A 203 9.21 23.40 15.61
N ARG A 204 8.31 24.09 14.90
CA ARG A 204 7.58 25.26 15.39
C ARG A 204 6.09 25.11 15.13
N TRP A 205 5.29 25.38 16.13
CA TRP A 205 3.84 25.48 16.02
C TRP A 205 3.42 26.90 16.35
N GLN A 206 2.79 27.60 15.40
CA GLN A 206 2.41 29.01 15.56
C GLN A 206 3.58 29.91 16.05
N GLY A 207 4.80 29.60 15.62
CA GLY A 207 6.03 30.30 16.03
C GLY A 207 6.69 29.81 17.33
N ALA A 208 6.00 29.07 18.19
CA ALA A 208 6.56 28.50 19.41
C ALA A 208 7.33 27.21 19.11
N ALA A 209 8.44 26.94 19.82
CA ALA A 209 9.17 25.68 19.68
C ALA A 209 8.28 24.51 20.09
N PHE A 210 8.18 23.50 19.22
CA PHE A 210 7.32 22.34 19.38
C PHE A 210 8.15 21.06 19.40
N THR A 211 7.82 20.16 20.32
CA THR A 211 8.30 18.77 20.34
C THR A 211 7.15 17.83 20.64
N LEU A 212 7.11 16.70 19.95
CA LEU A 212 6.16 15.62 20.17
C LEU A 212 6.94 14.33 20.35
N LYS A 213 6.54 13.51 21.31
CA LYS A 213 7.00 12.13 21.43
C LYS A 213 5.82 11.26 21.75
N GLY A 214 5.77 10.08 21.18
CA GLY A 214 4.73 9.15 21.53
C GLY A 214 4.80 7.90 20.71
N GLY A 215 3.78 7.08 20.89
CA GLY A 215 3.66 5.84 20.14
C GLY A 215 2.52 4.99 20.63
N THR A 216 2.44 3.81 20.04
CA THR A 216 1.47 2.79 20.41
C THR A 216 2.15 1.76 21.32
N GLU A 217 1.52 1.46 22.46
CA GLU A 217 2.05 0.45 23.40
C GLU A 217 1.73 -0.98 22.95
N SER A 218 0.70 -1.11 22.10
CA SER A 218 0.23 -2.35 21.49
C SER A 218 0.56 -2.41 20.00
N PRO A 219 0.73 -3.63 19.45
CA PRO A 219 0.72 -3.90 18.01
C PRO A 219 -0.36 -3.10 17.25
N LEU A 220 0.02 -2.41 16.17
CA LEU A 220 -0.94 -1.66 15.35
C LEU A 220 -1.71 -2.60 14.40
N GLU A 221 -2.73 -3.29 14.93
CA GLU A 221 -3.68 -4.11 14.15
C GLU A 221 -4.89 -3.28 13.69
N LEU A 222 -4.75 -2.58 12.58
CA LEU A 222 -5.72 -1.56 12.13
C LEU A 222 -7.15 -2.06 11.85
N SER A 223 -7.37 -3.37 11.79
CA SER A 223 -8.67 -4.00 11.49
C SER A 223 -9.33 -4.71 12.67
N ASN A 224 -8.66 -4.89 13.81
CA ASN A 224 -9.18 -5.72 14.89
C ASN A 224 -9.91 -4.87 15.95
N SER A 225 -11.23 -4.98 15.99
CA SER A 225 -12.10 -4.23 16.91
C SER A 225 -12.16 -4.80 18.32
N GLU A 226 -11.62 -5.99 18.58
CA GLU A 226 -11.70 -6.65 19.89
C GLU A 226 -10.65 -6.15 20.89
N HIS A 227 -9.59 -5.47 20.43
CA HIS A 227 -8.49 -5.03 21.29
C HIS A 227 -8.28 -3.51 21.18
N PRO A 228 -8.57 -2.73 22.25
CA PRO A 228 -8.36 -1.29 22.23
C PRO A 228 -6.87 -0.93 22.08
N PHE A 229 -6.55 -0.02 21.14
CA PHE A 229 -5.19 0.45 20.86
C PHE A 229 -4.78 1.50 21.87
N ARG A 230 -3.80 1.18 22.71
CA ARG A 230 -3.24 2.16 23.66
C ARG A 230 -2.31 3.12 22.96
N ILE A 231 -2.58 4.41 23.11
CA ILE A 231 -1.75 5.50 22.63
C ILE A 231 -1.26 6.33 23.81
N HIS A 232 0.00 6.77 23.72
CA HIS A 232 0.56 7.74 24.64
C HIS A 232 1.32 8.79 23.82
N LEU A 233 0.92 10.05 23.96
CA LEU A 233 1.50 11.21 23.30
C LEU A 233 1.89 12.24 24.36
N ASP A 234 3.14 12.69 24.32
CA ASP A 234 3.68 13.81 25.09
C ASP A 234 4.08 14.91 24.09
N ALA A 235 3.42 16.05 24.17
CA ALA A 235 3.67 17.21 23.33
C ALA A 235 4.05 18.42 24.19
N ARG A 236 5.07 19.17 23.76
CA ARG A 236 5.46 20.45 24.36
C ARG A 236 5.48 21.52 23.29
N ALA A 237 4.88 22.68 23.59
CA ALA A 237 4.86 23.86 22.76
C ALA A 237 5.15 25.09 23.62
N GLY A 238 6.37 25.62 23.56
CA GLY A 238 6.79 26.71 24.45
C GLY A 238 6.73 26.30 25.93
N ALA A 239 5.91 26.99 26.73
CA ALA A 239 5.67 26.68 28.14
C ALA A 239 4.55 25.66 28.36
N THR A 240 3.82 25.29 27.32
CA THR A 240 2.68 24.38 27.39
C THR A 240 3.15 22.94 27.21
N HIS A 241 2.77 22.06 28.14
CA HIS A 241 3.00 20.63 28.09
C HIS A 241 1.66 19.91 28.15
N ALA A 242 1.39 19.12 27.12
CA ALA A 242 0.20 18.30 26.99
C ALA A 242 0.59 16.83 26.96
N ILE A 243 -0.07 16.01 27.77
CA ILE A 243 0.02 14.56 27.72
C ILE A 243 -1.37 14.04 27.36
N ALA A 244 -1.44 13.23 26.31
CA ALA A 244 -2.66 12.54 25.89
C ALA A 244 -2.41 11.03 25.99
N SER A 245 -3.18 10.34 26.81
CA SER A 245 -3.11 8.89 26.99
C SER A 245 -4.49 8.29 26.89
N GLY A 246 -4.63 7.14 26.24
CA GLY A 246 -5.93 6.50 26.17
C GLY A 246 -5.97 5.34 25.20
N THR A 247 -7.18 4.95 24.84
CA THR A 247 -7.43 3.84 23.92
C THR A 247 -8.25 4.27 22.73
N LEU A 248 -7.87 3.76 21.56
CA LEU A 248 -8.55 3.96 20.31
C LEU A 248 -9.12 2.64 19.82
N THR A 249 -10.40 2.61 19.46
CA THR A 249 -11.02 1.44 18.83
C THR A 249 -11.39 1.80 17.40
N ASN A 250 -10.88 1.06 16.43
CA ASN A 250 -11.16 1.25 15.01
C ASN A 250 -10.77 2.66 14.47
N PRO A 251 -9.46 2.97 14.38
CA PRO A 251 -8.96 4.31 14.07
C PRO A 251 -9.45 4.90 12.74
N PHE A 252 -9.71 4.05 11.73
CA PHE A 252 -10.15 4.52 10.41
C PHE A 252 -11.63 4.90 10.33
N GLN A 253 -12.45 4.44 11.27
CA GLN A 253 -13.86 4.81 11.33
C GLN A 253 -14.12 5.92 12.34
N PHE A 254 -13.11 6.40 13.07
CA PHE A 254 -13.20 7.48 14.07
C PHE A 254 -14.38 7.28 15.05
N GLN A 255 -14.69 6.03 15.45
CA GLN A 255 -15.93 5.73 16.16
C GLN A 255 -15.88 5.95 17.68
N VAL A 256 -14.79 5.54 18.34
CA VAL A 256 -14.72 5.59 19.82
C VAL A 256 -13.33 6.01 20.29
N PHE A 257 -13.28 7.14 20.99
CA PHE A 257 -12.10 7.70 21.65
C PHE A 257 -12.32 7.71 23.16
N ASP A 258 -11.51 6.97 23.91
CA ASP A 258 -11.39 7.16 25.36
C ASP A 258 -10.00 7.74 25.64
N LEU A 259 -9.93 9.07 25.74
CA LEU A 259 -8.68 9.82 25.86
C LEU A 259 -8.69 10.65 27.13
N GLN A 260 -7.65 10.48 27.94
CA GLN A 260 -7.33 11.33 29.06
C GLN A 260 -6.29 12.36 28.63
N PHE A 261 -6.63 13.63 28.84
CA PHE A 261 -5.75 14.75 28.53
C PHE A 261 -5.31 15.44 29.82
N GLN A 262 -4.01 15.62 29.96
CA GLN A 262 -3.42 16.46 30.99
C GLN A 262 -2.72 17.62 30.29
N LEU A 263 -3.09 18.84 30.65
CA LEU A 263 -2.50 20.06 30.12
C LEU A 263 -1.91 20.85 31.27
N SER A 264 -0.68 21.29 31.11
CA SER A 264 0.01 22.16 32.08
C SER A 264 0.72 23.28 31.31
N GLY A 265 0.71 24.49 31.85
CA GLY A 265 1.32 25.66 31.20
C GLY A 265 1.16 26.92 32.04
N GLN A 266 1.95 27.93 31.73
CA GLN A 266 1.88 29.25 32.36
C GLN A 266 0.85 30.09 31.60
N ASP A 267 -0.26 30.41 32.27
CA ASP A 267 -1.45 31.15 31.81
C ASP A 267 -2.17 30.59 30.57
N LEU A 268 -3.28 29.90 30.83
CA LEU A 268 -4.40 29.75 29.89
C LEU A 268 -5.41 30.85 30.22
N GLU A 269 -5.09 32.10 29.90
CA GLU A 269 -6.07 33.21 29.83
C GLU A 269 -6.26 33.67 28.38
#